data_AF-A0A370BY23-F1
#
_entry.id   AF-A0A370BY23-F1
#
_cell.length_a   1.000
_cell.length_b   1.000
_cell.length_c   1.000
_cell.angle_alpha   90.00
_cell.angle_beta   90.00
_cell.angle_gamma   90.00
#
_symmetry.space_group_name_H-M   'P 1'
#
loop_
_entity.id
_entity.type
_entity.pdbx_description
1 polymer ?
#
loop_
_entity_poly.entity_id
_entity_poly.type
_entity_poly.pdbx_seq_one_letter_code
_entity_poly.pdbx_strand_id
1 'polypeptide(L)'
;MGWFPVGLEEDENKWKFDIIPLLAVIGSSAIQKHMQAITASPFAIFPRLMPAPESLLDTERPTRPPSVKDVKIVGVKSGIELDELNFFANLIHNVNDMEEYEFRVYRISYATRDSEEGQNSKISSKVEESYRRVNRHRIPIKLKTFCWLNFVTLVSILITVGLYIWAGCIHDGTALVGLATMSLSTSVASLSARWYPRLSGRSSQAEVPSGDVIIRTRAGAFILVYGDDDVIRELYEGMEDCEYMFKGNTHHRLLGTSTLLLMASIILLSNCGSEMQIAIGVAYIILNALYWLLALLVEPRDLWDMSRYKIEFVECRPSTPDSSYTETLWAVINMTGSVDWVTNGEFTPQTPAWDQWLQEAKEHIGKDWDPVRRKDELMNPRLAYRNGRWFD
;
A
#
# COMPACT_ATOMS: atom_id res chain seq x y z
N MET A 1 -37.97 21.75 30.97
CA MET A 1 -37.16 21.24 29.85
C MET A 1 -35.95 20.55 30.43
N GLY A 2 -36.05 19.25 30.72
CA GLY A 2 -34.92 18.48 31.21
C GLY A 2 -33.94 18.21 30.08
N TRP A 3 -32.64 18.38 30.32
CA TRP A 3 -31.59 18.01 29.35
C TRP A 3 -31.40 16.48 29.26
N PHE A 4 -31.91 15.76 30.25
CA PHE A 4 -31.88 14.31 30.29
C PHE A 4 -33.32 13.80 30.26
N PRO A 5 -33.58 12.63 29.65
CA PRO A 5 -34.90 12.03 29.68
C PRO A 5 -35.29 11.77 31.14
N VAL A 6 -36.27 12.52 31.64
CA VAL A 6 -36.81 12.37 32.99
C VAL A 6 -38.12 11.59 32.91
N GLY A 7 -38.01 10.30 32.61
CA GLY A 7 -39.15 9.40 32.47
C GLY A 7 -38.86 8.27 31.50
N LEU A 8 -39.09 7.03 31.93
CA LEU A 8 -39.40 5.94 31.00
C LEU A 8 -40.78 6.30 30.43
N GLU A 9 -40.84 6.97 29.28
CA GLU A 9 -42.12 7.22 28.61
C GLU A 9 -42.71 5.85 28.23
N GLU A 10 -43.70 5.42 29.04
CA GLU A 10 -44.63 4.34 28.71
C GLU A 10 -45.51 4.80 27.53
N ASP A 11 -45.66 3.91 26.55
CA ASP A 11 -46.58 3.99 25.41
C ASP A 11 -46.47 5.22 24.48
N GLU A 12 -45.65 5.07 23.44
CA GLU A 12 -46.08 5.47 22.10
C GLU A 12 -45.40 4.54 21.08
N ASN A 13 -46.14 4.17 20.02
CA ASN A 13 -45.75 3.34 18.88
C ASN A 13 -44.59 3.96 18.05
N LYS A 14 -43.46 4.23 18.69
CA LYS A 14 -42.25 4.77 18.08
C LYS A 14 -41.33 3.61 17.76
N TRP A 15 -40.84 3.58 16.53
CA TRP A 15 -39.81 2.63 16.11
C TRP A 15 -38.62 2.78 17.05
N LYS A 16 -38.37 1.80 17.93
CA LYS A 16 -37.12 1.71 18.67
C LYS A 16 -36.03 1.30 17.68
N PHE A 17 -35.39 2.29 17.08
CA PHE A 17 -34.31 2.09 16.12
C PHE A 17 -33.03 1.73 16.88
N ASP A 18 -32.95 0.47 17.34
CA ASP A 18 -31.71 -0.14 17.84
C ASP A 18 -30.72 -0.48 16.70
N ILE A 19 -30.80 0.32 15.62
CA ILE A 19 -30.06 0.15 14.37
C ILE A 19 -28.69 0.81 14.43
N ILE A 20 -28.47 1.72 15.39
CA ILE A 20 -27.23 2.48 15.53
C ILE A 20 -26.04 1.55 15.84
N PRO A 21 -26.12 0.58 16.78
CA PRO A 21 -25.03 -0.38 16.97
C PRO A 21 -24.80 -1.25 15.74
N LEU A 22 -25.86 -1.63 15.02
CA LEU A 22 -25.76 -2.47 13.82
C LEU A 22 -25.09 -1.72 12.66
N LEU A 23 -25.51 -0.49 12.37
CA LEU A 23 -24.91 0.39 11.35
C LEU A 23 -23.48 0.80 11.70
N ALA A 24 -23.15 0.87 13.00
CA ALA A 24 -21.80 1.09 13.44
C ALA A 24 -20.88 -0.09 13.09
N VAL A 25 -21.38 -1.32 12.91
CA VAL A 25 -20.57 -2.50 12.50
C VAL A 25 -20.58 -2.70 10.98
N ILE A 26 -21.70 -2.34 10.33
CA ILE A 26 -21.86 -2.43 8.88
C ILE A 26 -20.94 -1.40 8.19
N GLY A 27 -19.87 -1.89 7.57
CA GLY A 27 -18.86 -1.05 6.89
C GLY A 27 -17.41 -1.39 7.23
N SER A 28 -17.18 -2.29 8.20
CA SER A 28 -15.85 -2.71 8.63
C SER A 28 -14.96 -3.16 7.46
N SER A 29 -15.50 -3.96 6.53
CA SER A 29 -14.76 -4.43 5.35
C SER A 29 -14.34 -3.31 4.39
N ALA A 30 -15.18 -2.28 4.21
CA ALA A 30 -14.87 -1.14 3.35
C ALA A 30 -13.76 -0.27 3.96
N ILE A 31 -13.76 -0.11 5.28
CA ILE A 31 -12.75 0.66 6.01
C ILE A 31 -11.42 -0.07 6.10
N GLN A 32 -11.43 -1.39 6.33
CA GLN A 32 -10.22 -2.19 6.49
C GLN A 32 -9.26 -2.04 5.29
N LYS A 33 -9.78 -1.97 4.05
CA LYS A 33 -8.98 -1.76 2.84
C LYS A 33 -8.15 -0.47 2.86
N HIS A 34 -8.68 0.58 3.48
CA HIS A 34 -8.03 1.90 3.53
C HIS A 34 -7.52 2.28 4.92
N MET A 35 -7.58 1.36 5.89
CA MET A 35 -7.25 1.64 7.28
C MET A 35 -5.83 2.16 7.44
N GLN A 36 -4.87 1.56 6.72
CA GLN A 36 -3.47 2.00 6.70
C GLN A 36 -3.33 3.45 6.22
N ALA A 37 -4.07 3.86 5.18
CA ALA A 37 -4.06 5.24 4.71
C ALA A 37 -4.81 6.19 5.65
N ILE A 38 -5.94 5.76 6.23
CA ILE A 38 -6.72 6.53 7.20
C ILE A 38 -5.86 6.86 8.42
N THR A 39 -5.15 5.90 8.99
CA THR A 39 -4.35 6.09 10.22
C THR A 39 -3.03 6.83 9.97
N ALA A 40 -2.51 6.78 8.74
CA ALA A 40 -1.35 7.58 8.35
C ALA A 40 -1.70 9.04 8.03
N SER A 41 -2.97 9.35 7.69
CA SER A 41 -3.41 10.70 7.37
C SER A 41 -3.29 11.64 8.58
N PRO A 42 -2.80 12.89 8.39
CA PRO A 42 -2.77 13.87 9.48
C PRO A 42 -4.16 14.20 10.02
N PHE A 43 -5.20 14.11 9.19
CA PHE A 43 -6.59 14.40 9.56
C PHE A 43 -7.23 13.30 10.42
N ALA A 44 -6.56 12.17 10.62
CA ALA A 44 -7.07 11.06 11.42
C ALA A 44 -7.36 11.45 12.87
N ILE A 45 -6.62 12.43 13.42
CA ILE A 45 -6.71 12.86 14.81
C ILE A 45 -8.00 13.64 15.10
N PHE A 46 -8.65 14.24 14.10
CA PHE A 46 -9.82 15.06 14.37
C PHE A 46 -11.01 14.23 14.87
N PRO A 47 -11.72 14.69 15.92
CA PRO A 47 -12.87 14.00 16.46
C PRO A 47 -13.98 13.96 15.42
N ARG A 48 -14.39 12.75 15.02
CA ARG A 48 -15.37 12.55 13.96
C ARG A 48 -16.11 11.22 14.13
N LEU A 49 -17.30 11.13 13.54
CA LEU A 49 -18.05 9.88 13.43
C LEU A 49 -17.47 9.04 12.29
N MET A 50 -17.10 7.79 12.59
CA MET A 50 -16.59 6.85 11.59
C MET A 50 -17.44 5.59 11.64
N PRO A 51 -17.85 5.02 10.48
CA PRO A 51 -18.42 3.68 10.49
C PRO A 51 -17.37 2.70 11.05
N ALA A 52 -17.80 1.59 11.64
CA ALA A 52 -16.92 0.54 12.17
C ALA A 52 -15.68 1.05 12.93
N PRO A 53 -15.83 1.89 13.96
CA PRO A 53 -14.69 2.39 14.72
C PRO A 53 -13.94 1.25 15.43
N GLU A 54 -14.60 0.11 15.63
CA GLU A 54 -14.01 -1.14 16.13
C GLU A 54 -12.85 -1.66 15.27
N SER A 55 -12.85 -1.41 13.95
CA SER A 55 -11.75 -1.87 13.09
C SER A 55 -10.43 -1.18 13.45
N LEU A 56 -10.48 0.03 14.02
CA LEU A 56 -9.31 0.76 14.49
C LEU A 56 -8.81 0.26 15.86
N LEU A 57 -9.55 -0.64 16.50
CA LEU A 57 -9.27 -1.13 17.85
C LEU A 57 -8.50 -2.46 17.85
N ASP A 58 -7.97 -2.89 16.71
CA ASP A 58 -7.14 -4.09 16.62
C ASP A 58 -5.86 -3.97 17.46
N THR A 59 -5.61 -4.98 18.30
CA THR A 59 -4.41 -5.04 19.15
C THR A 59 -3.16 -5.38 18.36
N GLU A 60 -3.32 -6.15 17.28
CA GLU A 60 -2.24 -6.55 16.39
C GLU A 60 -2.12 -5.53 15.26
N ARG A 61 -1.02 -4.77 15.27
CA ARG A 61 -0.73 -3.78 14.24
C ARG A 61 0.31 -4.34 13.26
N PRO A 62 0.09 -4.23 11.94
CA PRO A 62 1.03 -4.74 10.96
C PRO A 62 2.38 -4.03 11.09
N THR A 63 3.47 -4.80 11.13
CA THR A 63 4.84 -4.25 11.20
C THR A 63 5.34 -3.76 9.85
N ARG A 64 4.79 -4.28 8.76
CA ARG A 64 5.12 -3.96 7.37
C ARG A 64 3.84 -3.74 6.55
N PRO A 65 3.85 -2.85 5.53
CA PRO A 65 2.76 -2.75 4.56
C PRO A 65 2.55 -4.07 3.80
N PRO A 66 1.41 -4.28 3.14
CA PRO A 66 1.16 -5.53 2.43
C PRO A 66 2.08 -5.66 1.21
N SER A 67 3.02 -6.60 1.24
CA SER A 67 3.84 -6.98 0.08
C SER A 67 3.06 -7.91 -0.87
N VAL A 68 3.39 -7.87 -2.15
CA VAL A 68 2.86 -8.80 -3.15
C VAL A 68 3.77 -10.02 -3.20
N LYS A 69 3.19 -11.19 -2.90
CA LYS A 69 3.88 -12.48 -2.94
C LYS A 69 3.83 -13.08 -4.34
N ASP A 70 4.61 -14.13 -4.58
CA ASP A 70 4.67 -14.86 -5.85
C ASP A 70 5.20 -14.01 -7.02
N VAL A 71 6.07 -13.04 -6.71
CA VAL A 71 6.72 -12.18 -7.69
C VAL A 71 8.22 -12.29 -7.48
N LYS A 72 8.95 -12.66 -8.55
CA LYS A 72 10.39 -12.89 -8.46
C LYS A 72 11.15 -11.70 -9.02
N ILE A 73 11.95 -11.05 -8.17
CA ILE A 73 12.76 -9.88 -8.52
C ILE A 73 14.21 -10.33 -8.58
N VAL A 74 14.87 -10.02 -9.69
CA VAL A 74 16.28 -10.35 -9.88
C VAL A 74 17.04 -9.13 -10.37
N GLY A 75 18.14 -8.80 -9.70
CA GLY A 75 19.05 -7.75 -10.13
C GLY A 75 19.86 -8.19 -11.35
N VAL A 76 19.89 -7.35 -12.39
CA VAL A 76 20.56 -7.65 -13.66
C VAL A 76 22.06 -7.87 -13.46
N LYS A 77 22.68 -7.02 -12.61
CA LYS A 77 24.13 -7.07 -12.31
C LYS A 77 24.44 -7.29 -10.83
N SER A 78 23.51 -6.97 -9.94
CA SER A 78 23.72 -7.11 -8.49
C SER A 78 23.63 -8.56 -8.01
N GLY A 79 22.96 -9.44 -8.78
CA GLY A 79 22.75 -10.84 -8.41
C GLY A 79 21.80 -11.01 -7.22
N ILE A 80 21.06 -9.96 -6.85
CA ILE A 80 20.07 -10.00 -5.78
C ILE A 80 18.83 -10.71 -6.29
N GLU A 81 18.25 -11.56 -5.45
CA GLU A 81 17.06 -12.34 -5.73
C GLU A 81 16.08 -12.18 -4.57
N LEU A 82 14.84 -11.78 -4.87
CA LEU A 82 13.76 -11.60 -3.90
C LEU A 82 12.48 -12.22 -4.45
N ASP A 83 11.71 -12.90 -3.59
CA ASP A 83 10.47 -13.60 -3.97
C ASP A 83 9.18 -12.81 -3.65
N GLU A 84 9.33 -11.56 -3.22
CA GLU A 84 8.22 -10.67 -2.95
C GLU A 84 8.51 -9.24 -3.43
N LEU A 85 7.45 -8.55 -3.81
CA LEU A 85 7.48 -7.14 -4.18
C LEU A 85 6.97 -6.26 -3.04
N ASN A 86 7.81 -5.32 -2.65
CA ASN A 86 7.52 -4.25 -1.70
C ASN A 86 6.24 -3.46 -2.07
N PHE A 87 5.53 -2.94 -1.07
CA PHE A 87 4.26 -2.24 -1.26
C PHE A 87 4.41 -1.00 -2.14
N PHE A 88 5.42 -0.16 -1.89
CA PHE A 88 5.64 1.05 -2.68
C PHE A 88 6.11 0.73 -4.10
N ALA A 89 6.83 -0.37 -4.28
CA ALA A 89 7.22 -0.84 -5.60
C ALA A 89 6.00 -1.36 -6.40
N ASN A 90 5.09 -2.09 -5.75
CA ASN A 90 3.83 -2.50 -6.37
C ASN A 90 2.92 -1.31 -6.71
N LEU A 91 2.97 -0.25 -5.91
CA LEU A 91 2.27 1.00 -6.19
C LEU A 91 2.70 1.62 -7.53
N ILE A 92 3.93 1.40 -7.97
CA ILE A 92 4.44 1.90 -9.25
C ILE A 92 4.03 0.97 -10.40
N HIS A 93 4.16 -0.35 -10.19
CA HIS A 93 4.06 -1.33 -11.29
C HIS A 93 2.68 -1.95 -11.53
N ASN A 94 1.87 -2.10 -10.48
CA ASN A 94 0.58 -2.79 -10.47
C ASN A 94 0.68 -4.20 -11.04
N VAL A 95 1.47 -5.03 -10.36
CA VAL A 95 1.85 -6.33 -10.91
C VAL A 95 0.64 -7.25 -11.08
N ASN A 96 -0.42 -7.04 -10.28
CA ASN A 96 -1.65 -7.83 -10.34
C ASN A 96 -2.53 -7.51 -11.55
N ASP A 97 -2.40 -6.32 -12.13
CA ASP A 97 -3.22 -5.86 -13.26
C ASP A 97 -2.50 -6.04 -14.61
N MET A 98 -1.39 -6.78 -14.62
CA MET A 98 -0.65 -7.10 -15.85
C MET A 98 -1.27 -8.27 -16.59
N GLU A 99 -1.26 -8.19 -17.92
CA GLU A 99 -1.71 -9.29 -18.78
C GLU A 99 -0.65 -10.40 -18.85
N GLU A 100 -1.08 -11.61 -19.20
CA GLU A 100 -0.17 -12.76 -19.40
C GLU A 100 0.85 -12.43 -20.48
N TYR A 101 2.14 -12.69 -20.24
CA TYR A 101 3.21 -12.41 -21.20
C TYR A 101 3.33 -10.93 -21.62
N GLU A 102 2.87 -10.00 -20.80
CA GLU A 102 3.13 -8.58 -21.03
C GLU A 102 4.59 -8.21 -20.66
N PHE A 103 5.21 -7.30 -21.41
CA PHE A 103 6.53 -6.77 -21.08
C PHE A 103 6.50 -5.25 -20.93
N ARG A 104 6.93 -4.73 -19.77
CA ARG A 104 6.99 -3.28 -19.49
C ARG A 104 8.40 -2.83 -19.12
N VAL A 105 8.76 -1.62 -19.53
CA VAL A 105 10.06 -1.00 -19.22
C VAL A 105 9.84 0.34 -18.52
N TYR A 106 10.42 0.48 -17.33
CA TYR A 106 10.39 1.70 -16.53
C TYR A 106 11.79 2.23 -16.31
N ARG A 107 11.90 3.55 -16.20
CA ARG A 107 13.09 4.24 -15.70
C ARG A 107 12.71 5.05 -14.46
N ILE A 108 13.36 4.77 -13.34
CA ILE A 108 13.07 5.41 -12.06
C ILE A 108 14.33 6.10 -11.57
N SER A 109 14.20 7.38 -11.25
CA SER A 109 15.28 8.22 -10.70
C SER A 109 14.74 9.10 -9.58
N TYR A 110 15.62 9.67 -8.75
CA TYR A 110 15.19 10.69 -7.80
C TYR A 110 14.74 11.96 -8.53
N ALA A 111 13.65 12.56 -8.08
CA ALA A 111 13.27 13.89 -8.54
C ALA A 111 14.32 14.91 -8.05
N THR A 112 14.76 15.81 -8.94
CA THR A 112 15.92 16.73 -8.80
C THR A 112 15.98 17.51 -7.49
N ARG A 113 14.83 17.67 -6.80
CA ARG A 113 14.67 18.43 -5.55
C ARG A 113 15.38 17.78 -4.34
N ASP A 114 15.53 16.45 -4.33
CA ASP A 114 16.21 15.73 -3.24
C ASP A 114 17.71 15.49 -3.56
N SER A 115 18.11 15.58 -4.83
CA SER A 115 19.50 15.48 -5.26
C SER A 115 20.34 16.70 -4.81
N GLU A 116 19.75 17.90 -4.74
CA GLU A 116 20.44 19.15 -4.37
C GLU A 116 20.73 19.28 -2.86
N GLU A 117 19.91 18.68 -1.97
CA GLU A 117 20.22 18.63 -0.53
C GLU A 117 21.40 17.69 -0.20
N GLY A 118 21.69 16.73 -1.09
CA GLY A 118 22.85 15.83 -0.97
C GLY A 118 24.20 16.50 -1.20
N GLN A 119 24.26 17.59 -1.99
CA GLN A 119 25.51 18.23 -2.39
C GLN A 119 25.88 19.51 -1.61
N ASN A 120 24.90 20.26 -1.07
CA ASN A 120 25.16 21.58 -0.48
C ASN A 120 25.42 21.62 1.04
N SER A 121 25.45 20.48 1.73
CA SER A 121 25.71 20.39 3.19
C SER A 121 27.22 20.29 3.54
N LYS A 122 28.10 21.07 2.92
CA LYS A 122 29.55 21.09 3.29
C LYS A 122 29.97 22.18 4.28
N ILE A 123 29.05 22.99 4.81
CA ILE A 123 29.41 24.03 5.79
C ILE A 123 28.36 24.07 6.92
N SER A 124 28.61 23.41 8.05
CA SER A 124 28.50 24.00 9.40
C SER A 124 28.71 22.96 10.53
N SER A 125 29.71 23.24 11.37
CA SER A 125 29.87 22.91 12.80
C SER A 125 29.72 21.46 13.33
N LYS A 126 30.87 20.93 13.76
CA LYS A 126 31.23 19.56 14.18
C LYS A 126 30.65 18.99 15.49
N VAL A 127 29.62 19.58 16.11
CA VAL A 127 29.16 19.16 17.47
C VAL A 127 27.71 18.65 17.49
N GLU A 128 26.93 18.89 16.45
CA GLU A 128 25.51 18.50 16.35
C GLU A 128 25.25 17.37 15.33
N GLU A 129 26.30 16.65 14.93
CA GLU A 129 26.25 15.65 13.86
C GLU A 129 25.85 14.25 14.34
N SER A 130 26.12 13.86 15.59
CA SER A 130 25.91 12.47 16.04
C SER A 130 24.43 12.09 16.15
N TYR A 131 23.55 13.03 16.46
CA TYR A 131 22.09 12.80 16.48
C TYR A 131 21.43 13.08 15.13
N ARG A 132 22.02 13.94 14.29
CA ARG A 132 21.44 14.34 12.98
C ARG A 132 21.87 13.43 11.82
N ARG A 133 23.02 12.74 11.90
CA ARG A 133 23.47 11.78 10.85
C ARG A 133 22.63 10.50 10.79
N VAL A 134 22.06 10.04 11.90
CA VAL A 134 21.21 8.82 11.92
C VAL A 134 19.86 9.04 11.25
N ASN A 135 19.34 10.28 11.26
CA ASN A 135 18.03 10.65 10.70
C ASN A 135 18.09 11.19 9.25
N ARG A 136 19.28 11.38 8.66
CA ARG A 136 19.42 11.87 7.26
C ARG A 136 19.02 10.82 6.22
N HIS A 137 18.95 9.54 6.60
CA HIS A 137 18.71 8.41 5.67
C HIS A 137 17.32 7.75 5.87
N ARG A 138 16.36 8.46 6.47
CA ARG A 138 15.05 7.92 6.86
C ARG A 138 13.97 8.96 6.60
N ILE A 139 13.60 9.15 5.33
CA ILE A 139 12.62 10.16 4.93
C ILE A 139 11.23 9.52 4.88
N PRO A 140 10.24 9.99 5.67
CA PRO A 140 8.90 9.43 5.64
C PRO A 140 8.18 9.79 4.34
N ILE A 141 7.56 8.81 3.68
CA ILE A 141 6.65 9.07 2.56
C ILE A 141 5.36 9.69 3.13
N LYS A 142 4.98 10.85 2.59
CA LYS A 142 3.76 11.56 3.01
C LYS A 142 2.57 11.09 2.20
N LEU A 143 1.38 11.18 2.79
CA LEU A 143 0.13 11.07 2.03
C LEU A 143 -0.12 12.37 1.27
N LYS A 144 -0.71 12.25 0.08
CA LYS A 144 -1.14 13.41 -0.70
C LYS A 144 -2.14 14.23 0.11
N THR A 145 -1.93 15.53 0.19
CA THR A 145 -2.78 16.44 0.99
C THR A 145 -4.17 16.60 0.37
N PHE A 146 -4.28 16.57 -0.95
CA PHE A 146 -5.55 16.58 -1.70
C PHE A 146 -5.91 15.17 -2.17
N CYS A 147 -6.29 14.33 -1.22
CA CYS A 147 -6.75 12.98 -1.50
C CYS A 147 -8.25 12.86 -1.16
N TRP A 148 -9.00 12.04 -1.91
CA TRP A 148 -10.41 11.74 -1.67
C TRP A 148 -10.66 11.26 -0.23
N LEU A 149 -9.68 10.57 0.36
CA LEU A 149 -9.70 10.21 1.78
C LEU A 149 -9.89 11.43 2.69
N ASN A 150 -9.16 12.53 2.45
CA ASN A 150 -9.27 13.75 3.24
C ASN A 150 -10.61 14.48 3.00
N PHE A 151 -11.20 14.31 1.82
CA PHE A 151 -12.55 14.81 1.54
C PHE A 151 -13.60 14.04 2.36
N VAL A 152 -13.53 12.71 2.39
CA VAL A 152 -14.44 11.88 3.21
C VAL A 152 -14.28 12.18 4.70
N THR A 153 -13.05 12.38 5.19
CA THR A 153 -12.85 12.76 6.60
C THR A 153 -13.40 14.16 6.90
N LEU A 154 -13.26 15.12 5.98
CA LEU A 154 -13.85 16.45 6.13
C LEU A 154 -15.38 16.40 6.18
N VAL A 155 -16.02 15.64 5.28
CA VAL A 155 -17.48 15.44 5.29
C VAL A 155 -17.92 14.80 6.61
N SER A 156 -17.19 13.81 7.11
CA SER A 156 -17.46 13.18 8.41
C SER A 156 -17.36 14.18 9.58
N ILE A 157 -16.36 15.05 9.59
CA ILE A 157 -16.24 16.12 10.59
C ILE A 157 -17.44 17.07 10.49
N LEU A 158 -17.83 17.50 9.29
CA LEU A 158 -18.98 18.40 9.10
C LEU A 158 -20.30 17.78 9.57
N ILE A 159 -20.54 16.50 9.26
CA ILE A 159 -21.71 15.76 9.73
C ILE A 159 -21.71 15.67 11.25
N THR A 160 -20.55 15.38 11.86
CA THR A 160 -20.42 15.26 13.32
C THR A 160 -20.73 16.61 14.00
N VAL A 161 -20.20 17.71 13.48
CA VAL A 161 -20.47 19.06 13.99
C VAL A 161 -21.95 19.43 13.80
N GLY A 162 -22.54 19.11 12.64
CA GLY A 162 -23.96 19.34 12.38
C GLY A 162 -24.86 18.61 13.36
N LEU A 163 -24.61 17.32 13.60
CA LEU A 163 -25.35 16.52 14.59
C LEU A 163 -25.17 17.05 16.01
N TYR A 164 -23.98 17.51 16.36
CA TYR A 164 -23.70 18.08 17.69
C TYR A 164 -24.48 19.38 17.93
N ILE A 165 -24.50 20.28 16.94
CA ILE A 165 -25.31 21.52 17.02
C ILE A 165 -26.80 21.18 17.10
N TRP A 166 -27.26 20.23 16.27
CA TRP A 166 -28.65 19.81 16.23
C TRP A 166 -29.12 19.21 17.56
N ALA A 167 -28.30 18.37 18.19
CA ALA A 167 -28.57 17.83 19.54
C ALA A 167 -28.68 18.95 20.59
N GLY A 168 -27.85 19.99 20.47
CA GLY A 168 -27.94 21.19 21.32
C GLY A 168 -29.23 21.97 21.14
N CYS A 169 -29.73 22.10 19.90
CA CYS A 169 -31.00 22.77 19.60
C CYS A 169 -32.21 22.01 20.13
N ILE A 170 -32.17 20.67 20.12
CA ILE A 170 -33.24 19.80 20.64
C ILE A 170 -33.14 19.66 22.18
N HIS A 171 -32.06 20.16 22.80
CA HIS A 171 -31.76 19.98 24.21
C HIS A 171 -31.66 18.50 24.64
N ASP A 172 -31.19 17.63 23.75
CA ASP A 172 -30.93 16.22 24.04
C ASP A 172 -29.50 16.04 24.60
N GLY A 173 -29.39 16.00 25.93
CA GLY A 173 -28.12 15.87 26.64
C GLY A 173 -27.49 14.48 26.51
N THR A 174 -28.28 13.41 26.38
CA THR A 174 -27.70 12.06 26.18
C THR A 174 -27.09 11.95 24.79
N ALA A 175 -27.73 12.50 23.75
CA ALA A 175 -27.15 12.59 22.42
C ALA A 175 -25.86 13.43 22.39
N LEU A 176 -25.83 14.59 23.08
CA LEU A 176 -24.63 15.45 23.12
C LEU A 176 -23.42 14.74 23.74
N VAL A 177 -23.61 14.10 24.89
CA VAL A 177 -22.53 13.37 25.57
C VAL A 177 -22.14 12.12 24.78
N GLY A 178 -23.11 11.43 24.17
CA GLY A 178 -22.87 10.29 23.28
C GLY A 178 -22.02 10.67 22.07
N LEU A 179 -22.39 11.72 21.33
CA LEU A 179 -21.63 12.20 20.17
C LEU A 179 -20.23 12.70 20.54
N ALA A 180 -20.08 13.37 21.67
CA ALA A 180 -18.78 13.82 22.17
C ALA A 180 -17.87 12.65 22.55
N THR A 181 -18.40 11.66 23.27
CA THR A 181 -17.64 10.46 23.67
C THR A 181 -17.28 9.59 22.46
N MET A 182 -18.18 9.48 21.48
CA MET A 182 -17.93 8.77 20.24
C MET A 182 -16.79 9.38 19.42
N SER A 183 -16.90 10.67 19.15
CA SER A 183 -15.94 11.39 18.32
C SER A 183 -14.55 11.44 18.97
N LEU A 184 -14.51 11.53 20.32
CA LEU A 184 -13.27 11.39 21.09
C LEU A 184 -12.71 9.96 21.02
N SER A 185 -13.54 8.93 21.11
CA SER A 185 -13.10 7.53 20.95
C SER A 185 -12.40 7.32 19.62
N THR A 186 -13.00 7.74 18.51
CA THR A 186 -12.43 7.61 17.16
C THR A 186 -11.11 8.39 17.02
N SER A 187 -11.02 9.58 17.63
CA SER A 187 -9.78 10.37 17.66
C SER A 187 -8.66 9.65 18.41
N VAL A 188 -8.95 9.13 19.61
CA VAL A 188 -7.99 8.38 20.43
C VAL A 188 -7.56 7.08 19.75
N ALA A 189 -8.49 6.34 19.15
CA ALA A 189 -8.20 5.13 18.39
C ALA A 189 -7.27 5.45 17.20
N SER A 190 -7.60 6.47 16.42
CA SER A 190 -6.79 6.93 15.28
C SER A 190 -5.40 7.40 15.70
N LEU A 191 -5.29 8.09 16.83
CA LEU A 191 -4.01 8.51 17.41
C LEU A 191 -3.17 7.30 17.85
N SER A 192 -3.80 6.29 18.45
CA SER A 192 -3.14 5.07 18.90
C SER A 192 -2.60 4.23 17.73
N ALA A 193 -3.27 4.28 16.58
CA ALA A 193 -2.93 3.57 15.36
C ALA A 193 -2.10 4.42 14.39
N ARG A 194 -1.77 5.67 14.74
CA ARG A 194 -1.03 6.58 13.86
C ARG A 194 0.36 6.03 13.55
N TRP A 195 0.65 5.92 12.25
CA TRP A 195 1.91 5.40 11.73
C TRP A 195 2.37 6.19 10.52
N TYR A 196 3.62 5.98 10.13
CA TYR A 196 4.18 6.48 8.88
C TYR A 196 5.10 5.42 8.28
N PRO A 197 5.08 5.25 6.95
CA PRO A 197 5.98 4.34 6.28
C PRO A 197 7.41 4.85 6.35
N ARG A 198 8.34 3.93 6.57
CA ARG A 198 9.77 4.19 6.46
C ARG A 198 10.39 3.24 5.46
N LEU A 199 11.07 3.82 4.49
CA LEU A 199 11.95 3.10 3.59
C LEU A 199 13.38 3.09 4.14
N SER A 200 14.06 1.97 3.95
CA SER A 200 15.42 1.76 4.42
C SER A 200 16.43 2.36 3.44
N GLY A 201 17.10 3.43 3.85
CA GLY A 201 18.19 4.04 3.09
C GLY A 201 19.54 3.33 3.24
N ARG A 202 20.52 3.74 2.42
CA ARG A 202 21.90 3.25 2.47
C ARG A 202 22.66 3.70 3.72
N SER A 203 23.44 2.79 4.33
CA SER A 203 24.38 3.12 5.41
C SER A 203 25.86 3.17 4.97
N SER A 204 26.23 2.45 3.90
CA SER A 204 27.61 2.31 3.41
C SER A 204 27.78 2.97 2.04
N GLN A 205 28.83 3.77 1.81
CA GLN A 205 29.04 4.49 0.53
C GLN A 205 29.91 3.72 -0.49
N ALA A 206 29.94 2.39 -0.45
CA ALA A 206 30.73 1.61 -1.41
C ALA A 206 30.23 1.80 -2.86
N GLU A 207 31.11 1.78 -3.86
CA GLU A 207 30.66 1.73 -5.24
C GLU A 207 30.08 0.33 -5.53
N VAL A 208 28.86 0.29 -6.07
CA VAL A 208 28.11 -0.94 -6.33
C VAL A 208 27.68 -0.96 -7.80
N PRO A 209 27.52 -2.15 -8.40
CA PRO A 209 27.08 -2.27 -9.79
C PRO A 209 25.69 -1.63 -9.99
N SER A 210 25.32 -1.37 -11.25
CA SER A 210 24.01 -0.79 -11.60
C SER A 210 22.87 -1.57 -10.93
N GLY A 211 21.93 -0.85 -10.31
CA GLY A 211 20.79 -1.42 -9.59
C GLY A 211 19.63 -1.85 -10.48
N ASP A 212 19.84 -2.08 -11.77
CA ASP A 212 18.76 -2.47 -12.68
C ASP A 212 18.12 -3.79 -12.19
N VAL A 213 16.79 -3.84 -12.12
CA VAL A 213 16.05 -5.02 -11.64
C VAL A 213 15.01 -5.48 -12.65
N ILE A 214 14.81 -6.78 -12.68
CA ILE A 214 13.79 -7.45 -13.47
C ILE A 214 12.79 -8.08 -12.51
N ILE A 215 11.51 -7.84 -12.77
CA ILE A 215 10.40 -8.38 -12.00
C ILE A 215 9.68 -9.37 -12.89
N ARG A 216 9.52 -10.61 -12.44
CA ARG A 216 8.73 -11.65 -13.10
C ARG A 216 7.46 -11.90 -12.30
N THR A 217 6.33 -11.88 -13.00
CA THR A 217 5.03 -12.24 -12.43
C THR A 217 4.74 -13.73 -12.61
N ARG A 218 3.79 -14.26 -11.82
CA ARG A 218 3.29 -15.63 -12.00
C ARG A 218 2.66 -15.86 -13.38
N ALA A 219 2.10 -14.83 -14.00
CA ALA A 219 1.50 -14.86 -15.33
C ALA A 219 2.54 -14.89 -16.48
N GLY A 220 3.84 -14.93 -16.16
CA GLY A 220 4.91 -14.91 -17.17
C GLY A 220 5.14 -13.54 -17.81
N ALA A 221 4.61 -12.48 -17.19
CA ALA A 221 4.89 -11.11 -17.57
C ALA A 221 6.21 -10.63 -16.92
N PHE A 222 6.89 -9.72 -17.60
CA PHE A 222 8.17 -9.18 -17.16
C PHE A 222 8.12 -7.66 -17.07
N ILE A 223 8.78 -7.12 -16.03
CA ILE A 223 9.00 -5.68 -15.88
C ILE A 223 10.49 -5.44 -15.74
N LEU A 224 11.06 -4.64 -16.64
CA LEU A 224 12.43 -4.17 -16.53
C LEU A 224 12.44 -2.77 -15.95
N VAL A 225 13.20 -2.57 -14.87
CA VAL A 225 13.31 -1.28 -14.19
C VAL A 225 14.76 -0.83 -14.24
N TYR A 226 15.00 0.25 -14.96
CA TYR A 226 16.28 0.96 -14.95
C TYR A 226 16.25 2.02 -13.84
N GLY A 227 17.29 2.08 -13.02
CA GLY A 227 17.36 3.11 -12.00
C GLY A 227 18.70 3.16 -11.28
N ASP A 228 18.90 4.27 -10.57
CA ASP A 228 20.06 4.41 -9.69
C ASP A 228 19.98 3.36 -8.57
N ASP A 229 21.12 2.78 -8.19
CA ASP A 229 21.19 1.74 -7.15
C ASP A 229 20.50 2.17 -5.85
N ASP A 230 20.69 3.42 -5.43
CA ASP A 230 20.09 3.95 -4.21
C ASP A 230 18.56 3.98 -4.27
N VAL A 231 17.97 4.23 -5.45
CA VAL A 231 16.50 4.22 -5.64
C VAL A 231 15.98 2.79 -5.61
N ILE A 232 16.66 1.90 -6.34
CA ILE A 232 16.23 0.52 -6.50
C ILE A 232 16.32 -0.20 -5.16
N ARG A 233 17.43 -0.04 -4.45
CA ARG A 233 17.60 -0.64 -3.13
C ARG A 233 16.65 -0.05 -2.10
N GLU A 234 16.27 1.22 -2.21
CA GLU A 234 15.27 1.82 -1.31
C GLU A 234 13.86 1.27 -1.57
N LEU A 235 13.45 1.12 -2.84
CA LEU A 235 12.08 0.72 -3.21
C LEU A 235 11.87 -0.80 -3.27
N TYR A 236 12.82 -1.57 -3.81
CA TYR A 236 12.65 -3.00 -4.11
C TYR A 236 13.31 -3.91 -3.08
N GLU A 237 14.51 -3.55 -2.60
CA GLU A 237 15.28 -4.40 -1.69
C GLU A 237 15.16 -3.99 -0.21
N GLY A 238 14.82 -2.73 0.03
CA GLY A 238 14.80 -2.13 1.36
C GLY A 238 13.70 -2.72 2.22
N MET A 239 14.02 -2.91 3.50
CA MET A 239 13.00 -3.26 4.49
C MET A 239 12.01 -2.11 4.62
N GLU A 240 10.75 -2.37 4.30
CA GLU A 240 9.63 -1.47 4.56
C GLU A 240 9.14 -1.67 5.99
N ASP A 241 9.36 -0.69 6.86
CA ASP A 241 8.88 -0.75 8.24
C ASP A 241 7.76 0.27 8.46
N CYS A 242 6.68 -0.18 9.09
CA CYS A 242 5.64 0.70 9.62
C CYS A 242 6.10 1.25 10.96
N GLU A 243 6.43 2.54 11.04
CA GLU A 243 6.74 3.15 12.33
C GLU A 243 5.51 3.80 12.95
N TYR A 244 5.06 3.21 14.05
CA TYR A 244 4.00 3.74 14.88
C TYR A 244 4.51 4.83 15.82
N MET A 245 3.74 5.92 15.93
CA MET A 245 4.04 7.05 16.81
C MET A 245 4.02 6.63 18.29
N PHE A 246 3.09 5.74 18.66
CA PHE A 246 2.98 5.19 20.01
C PHE A 246 3.27 3.68 19.99
N LYS A 247 4.24 3.27 20.80
CA LYS A 247 4.70 1.88 20.95
C LYS A 247 4.54 1.41 22.41
N GLY A 248 4.38 0.10 22.61
CA GLY A 248 4.29 -0.53 23.94
C GLY A 248 3.10 -0.04 24.78
N ASN A 249 3.36 0.25 26.06
CA ASN A 249 2.31 0.53 27.06
C ASN A 249 1.43 1.74 26.71
N THR A 250 1.98 2.78 26.08
CA THR A 250 1.20 3.97 25.72
C THR A 250 0.14 3.64 24.67
N HIS A 251 0.48 2.77 23.71
CA HIS A 251 -0.49 2.30 22.71
C HIS A 251 -1.63 1.52 23.38
N HIS A 252 -1.32 0.53 24.24
CA HIS A 252 -2.35 -0.25 24.92
C HIS A 252 -3.26 0.61 25.81
N ARG A 253 -2.72 1.64 26.48
CA ARG A 253 -3.52 2.59 27.28
C ARG A 253 -4.45 3.42 26.41
N LEU A 254 -3.97 3.94 25.29
CA LEU A 254 -4.80 4.70 24.34
C LEU A 254 -5.89 3.81 23.75
N LEU A 255 -5.52 2.61 23.29
CA LEU A 255 -6.43 1.62 22.72
C LEU A 255 -7.56 1.26 23.71
N GLY A 256 -7.20 0.91 24.95
CA GLY A 256 -8.18 0.61 25.99
C GLY A 256 -9.08 1.79 26.32
N THR A 257 -8.55 3.01 26.33
CA THR A 257 -9.33 4.23 26.55
C THR A 257 -10.33 4.46 25.42
N SER A 258 -9.93 4.28 24.15
CA SER A 258 -10.86 4.39 23.03
C SER A 258 -11.96 3.34 23.07
N THR A 259 -11.65 2.08 23.41
CA THR A 259 -12.66 1.01 23.51
C THR A 259 -13.69 1.31 24.61
N LEU A 260 -13.24 1.80 25.78
CA LEU A 260 -14.14 2.19 26.86
C LEU A 260 -15.06 3.36 26.47
N LEU A 261 -14.50 4.39 25.82
CA LEU A 261 -15.28 5.52 25.31
C LEU A 261 -16.29 5.08 24.24
N LEU A 262 -15.92 4.12 23.38
CA LEU A 262 -16.82 3.58 22.37
C LEU A 262 -18.01 2.85 23.01
N MET A 263 -17.75 1.96 23.97
CA MET A 263 -18.80 1.23 24.67
C MET A 263 -19.73 2.18 25.44
N ALA A 264 -19.18 3.18 26.14
CA ALA A 264 -19.99 4.19 26.83
C ALA A 264 -20.85 5.00 25.85
N SER A 265 -20.28 5.39 24.71
CA SER A 265 -20.98 6.12 23.66
C SER A 265 -22.17 5.33 23.10
N ILE A 266 -21.98 4.04 22.79
CA ILE A 266 -23.04 3.20 22.21
C ILE A 266 -24.25 3.13 23.17
N ILE A 267 -24.00 2.98 24.48
CA ILE A 267 -25.06 2.94 25.49
C ILE A 267 -25.80 4.27 25.57
N LEU A 268 -25.08 5.40 25.55
CA LEU A 268 -25.69 6.74 25.61
C LEU A 268 -26.53 7.05 24.37
N LEU A 269 -26.07 6.67 23.18
CA LEU A 269 -26.80 6.87 21.92
C LEU A 269 -28.01 5.95 21.79
N SER A 270 -27.95 4.73 22.34
CA SER A 270 -29.11 3.82 22.40
C SER A 270 -30.25 4.38 23.27
N ASN A 271 -29.95 5.33 24.18
CA ASN A 271 -30.92 6.01 25.04
C ASN A 271 -31.10 7.51 24.71
N CYS A 272 -30.76 7.94 23.49
CA CYS A 272 -31.08 9.28 23.03
C CYS A 272 -32.49 9.36 22.42
N GLY A 273 -33.01 10.58 22.27
CA GLY A 273 -34.34 10.81 21.72
C GLY A 273 -34.48 10.24 20.30
N SER A 274 -35.68 9.75 19.96
CA SER A 274 -35.96 9.12 18.65
C SER A 274 -35.56 9.99 17.44
N GLU A 275 -35.72 11.32 17.54
CA GLU A 275 -35.29 12.29 16.52
C GLU A 275 -33.77 12.23 16.29
N MET A 276 -32.98 12.19 17.37
CA MET A 276 -31.52 12.07 17.27
C MET A 276 -31.09 10.68 16.81
N GLN A 277 -31.78 9.62 17.22
CA GLN A 277 -31.48 8.27 16.77
C GLN A 277 -31.60 8.12 15.24
N ILE A 278 -32.65 8.68 14.66
CA ILE A 278 -32.86 8.68 13.20
C ILE A 278 -31.79 9.51 12.51
N ALA A 279 -31.51 10.73 13.01
CA ALA A 279 -30.49 11.60 12.43
C ALA A 279 -29.10 10.95 12.41
N ILE A 280 -28.72 10.29 13.50
CA ILE A 280 -27.46 9.55 13.63
C ILE A 280 -27.46 8.34 12.69
N GLY A 281 -28.55 7.58 12.61
CA GLY A 281 -28.69 6.45 11.69
C GLY A 281 -28.51 6.85 10.22
N VAL A 282 -29.14 7.95 9.79
CA VAL A 282 -28.97 8.50 8.45
C VAL A 282 -27.54 8.94 8.19
N ALA A 283 -26.90 9.60 9.16
CA ALA A 283 -25.49 9.97 9.07
C ALA A 283 -24.58 8.76 8.87
N TYR A 284 -24.81 7.65 9.57
CA TYR A 284 -24.05 6.41 9.36
C TYR A 284 -24.25 5.82 7.98
N ILE A 285 -25.48 5.81 7.47
CA ILE A 285 -25.75 5.30 6.11
C ILE A 285 -24.97 6.13 5.07
N ILE A 286 -25.00 7.46 5.19
CA ILE A 286 -24.26 8.37 4.31
C ILE A 286 -22.75 8.11 4.42
N LEU A 287 -22.22 8.03 5.64
CA LEU A 287 -20.80 7.78 5.86
C LEU A 287 -20.38 6.42 5.30
N ASN A 288 -21.13 5.36 5.57
CA ASN A 288 -20.85 4.03 5.04
C ASN A 288 -20.85 4.03 3.51
N ALA A 289 -21.82 4.71 2.87
CA ALA A 289 -21.84 4.88 1.42
C ALA A 289 -20.61 5.64 0.89
N LEU A 290 -20.18 6.71 1.58
CA LEU A 290 -18.98 7.47 1.21
C LEU A 290 -17.68 6.67 1.37
N TYR A 291 -17.55 5.88 2.44
CA TYR A 291 -16.39 5.00 2.65
C TYR A 291 -16.38 3.83 1.66
N TRP A 292 -17.54 3.28 1.33
CA TRP A 292 -17.67 2.30 0.25
C TRP A 292 -17.28 2.89 -1.11
N LEU A 293 -17.71 4.13 -1.40
CA LEU A 293 -17.36 4.84 -2.63
C LEU A 293 -15.85 5.15 -2.69
N LEU A 294 -15.23 5.53 -1.57
CA LEU A 294 -13.78 5.65 -1.44
C LEU A 294 -13.09 4.32 -1.80
N ALA A 295 -13.62 3.18 -1.34
CA ALA A 295 -13.05 1.87 -1.62
C ALA A 295 -13.15 1.41 -3.08
N LEU A 296 -14.12 1.96 -3.81
CA LEU A 296 -14.36 1.68 -5.22
C LEU A 296 -13.60 2.62 -6.16
N LEU A 297 -13.58 3.92 -5.85
CA LEU A 297 -13.01 4.93 -6.73
C LEU A 297 -11.50 5.13 -6.57
N VAL A 298 -10.94 4.81 -5.40
CA VAL A 298 -9.58 5.21 -5.07
C VAL A 298 -8.68 4.00 -5.01
N GLU A 299 -7.76 3.94 -5.96
CA GLU A 299 -6.65 3.02 -5.91
C GLU A 299 -5.63 3.48 -4.85
N PRO A 300 -4.89 2.55 -4.20
CA PRO A 300 -3.86 2.92 -3.23
C PRO A 300 -2.84 3.93 -3.77
N ARG A 301 -2.63 3.94 -5.10
CA ARG A 301 -1.69 4.80 -5.85
C ARG A 301 -1.98 6.28 -5.68
N ASP A 302 -3.25 6.63 -5.53
CA ASP A 302 -3.70 8.01 -5.42
C ASP A 302 -3.65 8.54 -3.97
N LEU A 303 -3.42 7.67 -2.99
CA LEU A 303 -3.30 8.04 -1.58
C LEU A 303 -1.88 8.51 -1.23
N TRP A 304 -0.88 7.85 -1.78
CA TRP A 304 0.53 8.07 -1.45
C TRP A 304 1.20 9.06 -2.38
N ASP A 305 2.04 9.92 -1.81
CA ASP A 305 2.82 10.88 -2.58
C ASP A 305 4.13 10.26 -3.06
N MET A 306 4.16 9.82 -4.32
CA MET A 306 5.35 9.28 -4.98
C MET A 306 6.14 10.34 -5.74
N SER A 307 5.86 11.65 -5.54
CA SER A 307 6.54 12.75 -6.25
C SER A 307 8.06 12.81 -6.04
N ARG A 308 8.58 12.10 -5.02
CA ARG A 308 10.01 11.91 -4.79
C ARG A 308 10.70 11.15 -5.92
N TYR A 309 9.98 10.28 -6.62
CA TYR A 309 10.52 9.47 -7.69
C TYR A 309 10.02 9.99 -9.04
N LYS A 310 10.96 10.24 -9.95
CA LYS A 310 10.66 10.49 -11.36
C LYS A 310 10.55 9.15 -12.06
N ILE A 311 9.31 8.76 -12.36
CA ILE A 311 8.98 7.51 -13.04
C ILE A 311 8.71 7.83 -14.51
N GLU A 312 9.57 7.34 -15.39
CA GLU A 312 9.43 7.45 -16.83
C GLU A 312 9.06 6.08 -17.40
N PHE A 313 7.93 6.03 -18.09
CA PHE A 313 7.53 4.84 -18.83
C PHE A 313 8.20 4.86 -20.20
N VAL A 314 9.01 3.84 -20.50
CA VAL A 314 9.83 3.79 -21.71
C VAL A 314 9.10 3.05 -22.81
N GLU A 315 8.68 1.81 -22.54
CA GLU A 315 8.08 0.94 -23.54
C GLU A 315 7.14 -0.06 -22.85
N CYS A 316 6.06 -0.43 -23.56
CA CYS A 316 5.29 -1.63 -23.25
C CYS A 316 5.06 -2.42 -24.52
N ARG A 317 5.22 -3.74 -24.40
CA ARG A 317 4.79 -4.72 -25.39
C ARG A 317 3.58 -5.44 -24.79
N PRO A 318 2.38 -5.15 -25.29
CA PRO A 318 1.16 -5.78 -24.79
C PRO A 318 1.18 -7.28 -25.11
N SER A 319 0.37 -8.04 -24.38
CA SER A 319 0.15 -9.44 -24.70
C SER A 319 -0.57 -9.55 -26.04
N THR A 320 -0.05 -10.39 -26.93
CA THR A 320 -0.77 -10.80 -28.14
C THR A 320 -1.20 -12.26 -28.00
N PRO A 321 -2.24 -12.73 -28.72
CA PRO A 321 -2.67 -14.12 -28.63
C PRO A 321 -1.58 -15.15 -28.97
N ASP A 322 -0.58 -14.73 -29.76
CA ASP A 322 0.57 -15.56 -30.16
C ASP A 322 1.78 -15.39 -29.23
N SER A 323 1.68 -14.49 -28.24
CA SER A 323 2.78 -14.22 -27.31
C SER A 323 3.08 -15.43 -26.43
N SER A 324 4.36 -15.80 -26.41
CA SER A 324 4.86 -16.93 -25.64
C SER A 324 5.83 -16.45 -24.57
N TYR A 325 5.91 -17.17 -23.45
CA TYR A 325 6.91 -16.91 -22.40
C TYR A 325 8.34 -16.79 -22.94
N THR A 326 8.67 -17.59 -23.96
CA THR A 326 10.00 -17.60 -24.58
C THR A 326 10.28 -16.32 -25.37
N GLU A 327 9.26 -15.76 -26.02
CA GLU A 327 9.36 -14.51 -26.76
C GLU A 327 9.53 -13.32 -25.82
N THR A 328 8.76 -13.28 -24.72
CA THR A 328 8.88 -12.22 -23.72
C THR A 328 10.20 -12.30 -22.99
N LEU A 329 10.65 -13.50 -22.61
CA LEU A 329 11.96 -13.72 -22.02
C LEU A 329 13.07 -13.23 -22.96
N TRP A 330 12.98 -13.55 -24.25
CA TRP A 330 13.93 -13.05 -25.25
C TRP A 330 13.91 -11.52 -25.36
N ALA A 331 12.73 -10.90 -25.38
CA ALA A 331 12.60 -9.45 -25.41
C ALA A 331 13.33 -8.78 -24.23
N VAL A 332 13.20 -9.37 -23.03
CA VAL A 332 13.89 -8.88 -21.82
C VAL A 332 15.40 -9.09 -21.92
N ILE A 333 15.86 -10.25 -22.39
CA ILE A 333 17.29 -10.54 -22.60
C ILE A 333 17.90 -9.55 -23.61
N ASN A 334 17.20 -9.30 -24.72
CA ASN A 334 17.66 -8.39 -25.76
C ASN A 334 17.78 -6.94 -25.25
N MET A 335 16.86 -6.51 -24.37
CA MET A 335 16.91 -5.17 -23.75
C MET A 335 17.96 -5.06 -22.64
N THR A 336 18.16 -6.10 -21.84
CA THR A 336 19.09 -6.10 -20.71
C THR A 336 20.54 -6.30 -21.16
N GLY A 337 20.75 -6.97 -22.30
CA GLY A 337 22.08 -7.27 -22.83
C GLY A 337 22.84 -8.33 -22.03
N SER A 338 22.17 -9.04 -21.12
CA SER A 338 22.75 -10.12 -20.32
C SER A 338 21.76 -11.28 -20.18
N VAL A 339 22.31 -12.48 -20.04
CA VAL A 339 21.58 -13.71 -19.72
C VAL A 339 21.84 -14.19 -18.29
N ASP A 340 22.81 -13.58 -17.59
CA ASP A 340 23.29 -14.09 -16.29
C ASP A 340 22.19 -14.04 -15.22
N TRP A 341 21.33 -13.02 -15.28
CA TRP A 341 20.15 -12.88 -14.42
C TRP A 341 19.10 -13.97 -14.66
N VAL A 342 19.04 -14.55 -15.87
CA VAL A 342 18.12 -15.64 -16.20
C VAL A 342 18.51 -16.92 -15.48
N THR A 343 19.81 -17.21 -15.50
CA THR A 343 20.40 -18.35 -14.81
C THR A 343 20.34 -18.18 -13.30
N ASN A 344 20.72 -17.00 -12.78
CA ASN A 344 20.68 -16.71 -11.35
C ASN A 344 19.25 -16.73 -10.80
N GLY A 345 18.28 -16.22 -11.57
CA GLY A 345 16.88 -16.17 -11.21
C GLY A 345 16.08 -17.44 -11.46
N GLU A 346 16.71 -18.52 -11.93
CA GLU A 346 16.05 -19.78 -12.29
C GLU A 346 14.80 -19.57 -13.17
N PHE A 347 14.88 -18.62 -14.11
CA PHE A 347 13.74 -18.27 -14.97
C PHE A 347 13.51 -19.29 -16.11
N THR A 348 14.45 -20.22 -16.29
CA THR A 348 14.38 -21.34 -17.23
C THR A 348 14.67 -22.65 -16.51
N PRO A 349 14.06 -23.78 -16.93
CA PRO A 349 14.42 -25.10 -16.44
C PRO A 349 15.91 -25.39 -16.62
N GLN A 350 16.55 -25.99 -15.62
CA GLN A 350 17.94 -26.45 -15.68
C GLN A 350 18.03 -27.71 -16.57
N THR A 351 18.15 -27.49 -17.88
CA THR A 351 18.28 -28.57 -18.87
C THR A 351 19.32 -28.15 -19.90
N PRO A 352 20.08 -29.10 -20.48
CA PRO A 352 21.13 -28.80 -21.46
C PRO A 352 20.58 -28.09 -22.71
N ALA A 353 19.32 -28.35 -23.07
CA ALA A 353 18.64 -27.67 -24.18
C ALA A 353 18.41 -26.17 -23.90
N TRP A 354 18.00 -25.82 -22.67
CA TRP A 354 17.86 -24.41 -22.27
C TRP A 354 19.21 -23.72 -22.12
N ASP A 355 20.24 -24.41 -21.62
CA ASP A 355 21.59 -23.84 -21.54
C ASP A 355 22.14 -23.51 -22.92
N GLN A 356 21.94 -24.40 -23.91
CA GLN A 356 22.27 -24.12 -25.30
C GLN A 356 21.46 -22.95 -25.85
N TRP A 357 20.15 -22.90 -25.58
CA TRP A 357 19.29 -21.80 -26.01
C TRP A 357 19.76 -20.46 -25.43
N LEU A 358 20.17 -20.41 -24.16
CA LEU A 358 20.68 -19.19 -23.51
C LEU A 358 22.02 -18.75 -24.08
N GLN A 359 22.91 -19.68 -24.43
CA GLN A 359 24.16 -19.37 -25.11
C GLN A 359 23.92 -18.75 -26.49
N GLU A 360 23.03 -19.36 -27.29
CA GLU A 360 22.66 -18.83 -28.59
C GLU A 360 21.97 -17.47 -28.46
N ALA A 361 21.07 -17.30 -27.48
CA ALA A 361 20.44 -16.03 -27.16
C ALA A 361 21.49 -14.93 -26.90
N LYS A 362 22.54 -15.24 -26.12
CA LYS A 362 23.63 -14.30 -25.82
C LYS A 362 24.41 -13.84 -27.07
N GLU A 363 24.59 -14.70 -28.06
CA GLU A 363 25.30 -14.39 -29.32
C GLU A 363 24.44 -13.59 -30.31
N HIS A 364 23.11 -13.69 -30.17
CA HIS A 364 22.12 -13.06 -31.03
C HIS A 364 21.54 -11.75 -30.47
N ILE A 365 22.04 -11.25 -29.32
CA ILE A 365 21.62 -9.97 -28.75
C ILE A 365 21.81 -8.86 -29.80
N GLY A 366 20.76 -8.04 -30.01
CA GLY A 366 20.74 -6.96 -30.99
C GLY A 366 20.51 -7.39 -32.44
N LYS A 367 20.22 -8.67 -32.70
CA LYS A 367 19.91 -9.21 -34.04
C LYS A 367 18.47 -9.73 -34.11
N ASP A 368 17.96 -9.84 -35.33
CA ASP A 368 16.70 -10.52 -35.59
C ASP A 368 16.90 -12.04 -35.45
N TRP A 369 16.29 -12.62 -34.42
CA TRP A 369 16.38 -14.02 -34.06
C TRP A 369 15.01 -14.47 -33.60
N ASP A 370 14.57 -15.65 -34.07
CA ASP A 370 13.29 -16.24 -33.69
C ASP A 370 13.47 -17.17 -32.47
N PRO A 371 13.17 -16.69 -31.25
CA PRO A 371 13.44 -17.44 -30.03
C PRO A 371 12.52 -18.66 -29.88
N VAL A 372 11.28 -18.57 -30.38
CA VAL A 372 10.24 -19.58 -30.19
C VAL A 372 10.54 -20.79 -31.07
N ARG A 373 10.78 -20.54 -32.36
CA ARG A 373 11.17 -21.61 -33.29
C ARG A 373 12.43 -22.32 -32.84
N ARG A 374 13.43 -21.57 -32.38
CA ARG A 374 14.70 -22.19 -31.97
C ARG A 374 14.55 -23.06 -30.72
N LYS A 375 13.74 -22.62 -29.75
CA LYS A 375 13.36 -23.44 -28.61
C LYS A 375 12.66 -24.73 -29.05
N ASP A 376 11.69 -24.62 -29.96
CA ASP A 376 10.93 -25.78 -30.45
C ASP A 376 11.83 -26.79 -31.19
N GLU A 377 12.86 -26.33 -31.90
CA GLU A 377 13.88 -27.18 -32.52
C GLU A 377 14.74 -27.91 -31.50
N LEU A 378 15.22 -27.20 -30.46
CA LEU A 378 16.06 -27.78 -29.40
C LEU A 378 15.30 -28.77 -28.51
N MET A 379 14.02 -28.49 -28.26
CA MET A 379 13.14 -29.35 -27.47
C MET A 379 12.48 -30.46 -28.28
N ASN A 380 12.69 -30.50 -29.60
CA ASN A 380 12.11 -31.53 -30.43
C ASN A 380 12.71 -32.90 -30.06
N PRO A 381 11.91 -33.88 -29.58
CA PRO A 381 12.41 -35.19 -29.20
C PRO A 381 13.11 -35.94 -30.35
N ARG A 382 12.84 -35.57 -31.61
CA ARG A 382 13.52 -36.13 -32.78
C ARG A 382 15.00 -35.72 -32.92
N LEU A 383 15.40 -34.58 -32.33
CA LEU A 383 16.79 -34.13 -32.28
C LEU A 383 17.51 -34.58 -31.01
N ALA A 384 16.80 -34.69 -29.89
CA ALA A 384 17.31 -35.28 -28.64
C ALA A 384 17.66 -36.78 -28.80
N TYR A 385 17.07 -37.46 -29.78
CA TYR A 385 17.35 -38.85 -30.15
C TYR A 385 18.23 -38.94 -31.40
N ARG A 386 19.47 -38.44 -31.32
CA ARG A 386 20.46 -38.61 -32.40
C ARG A 386 21.54 -39.59 -31.93
N ASN A 387 21.64 -40.75 -32.59
CA ASN A 387 22.53 -41.89 -32.27
C ASN A 387 22.12 -42.80 -31.09
N GLY A 388 20.81 -42.99 -30.83
CA GLY A 388 20.33 -44.04 -29.93
C GLY A 388 20.68 -43.85 -28.44
N ARG A 389 21.07 -42.63 -28.04
CA ARG A 389 21.25 -42.23 -26.64
C ARG A 389 20.44 -40.97 -26.38
N TRP A 390 19.81 -40.93 -25.22
CA TRP A 390 19.29 -39.69 -24.65
C TRP A 390 20.50 -38.86 -24.22
N PHE A 391 20.50 -37.57 -24.50
CA PHE A 391 21.40 -36.65 -23.80
C PHE A 391 20.85 -36.53 -22.38
N ASP A 392 21.58 -37.12 -21.42
CA ASP A 392 21.35 -36.93 -19.98
C ASP A 392 21.78 -35.51 -19.56
#